data_AF-O68870-F1
#
_entry.id   AF-O68870-F1
#
_cell.length_a   1.000
_cell.length_b   1.000
_cell.length_c   1.000
_cell.angle_alpha   90.00
_cell.angle_beta   90.00
_cell.angle_gamma   90.00
#
_symmetry.space_group_name_H-M   'P 1'
#
loop_
_entity.id
_entity.type
_entity.pdbx_description
1 polymer ?
#
loop_
_entity_poly.entity_id
_entity_poly.type
_entity_poly.pdbx_seq_one_letter_code
_entity_poly.pdbx_strand_id
1 'polypeptide(L)'
;INIRPVVAAIKEFFGTSQLSQFMDQNNPLSGLTDKRRLSALGPGGLSRDRAGLEVRDVHPAHYGRMCPIETPEGPNIGLIGSLSVYARVNPFG
;
A
#
# COMPACT_ATOMS: atom_id res chain seq x y z
N ILE A 1 -22.95 27.65 5.67
CA ILE A 1 -21.94 26.80 4.98
C ILE A 1 -22.59 25.46 4.67
N ASN A 2 -22.60 25.02 3.41
CA ASN A 2 -23.23 23.74 3.02
C ASN A 2 -22.26 22.58 3.27
N ILE A 3 -22.65 21.61 4.09
CA ILE A 3 -21.82 20.46 4.48
C ILE A 3 -21.83 19.31 3.46
N ARG A 4 -22.80 19.30 2.53
CA ARG A 4 -23.00 18.23 1.55
C ARG A 4 -21.75 17.87 0.72
N PRO A 5 -20.98 18.83 0.15
CA PRO A 5 -19.80 18.46 -0.63
C PRO A 5 -18.70 17.78 0.19
N VAL A 6 -18.53 18.18 1.46
CA VAL A 6 -17.54 17.55 2.36
C VAL A 6 -17.93 16.10 2.67
N VAL A 7 -19.21 15.87 3.00
CA VAL A 7 -19.72 14.52 3.28
C VAL A 7 -19.65 13.63 2.03
N ALA A 8 -19.95 14.17 0.85
CA ALA A 8 -19.87 13.43 -0.41
C ALA A 8 -18.43 12.98 -0.70
N ALA A 9 -17.45 13.88 -0.58
CA ALA A 9 -16.04 13.56 -0.82
C ALA A 9 -15.52 12.46 0.12
N ILE A 10 -15.89 12.51 1.41
CA ILE A 10 -15.49 11.48 2.39
C ILE A 10 -16.12 10.12 2.03
N LYS A 11 -17.41 10.10 1.68
CA LYS A 11 -18.11 8.87 1.29
C LYS A 11 -17.51 8.25 0.03
N GLU A 12 -17.19 9.07 -0.96
CA GLU A 12 -16.55 8.61 -2.19
C GLU A 12 -15.18 8.01 -1.90
N PHE A 13 -14.35 8.70 -1.09
CA PHE A 13 -13.03 8.19 -0.71
C PHE A 13 -13.11 6.81 -0.03
N PHE A 14 -13.92 6.63 1.01
CA PHE A 14 -13.99 5.35 1.70
C PHE A 14 -14.78 4.28 0.94
N GLY A 15 -15.71 4.68 0.08
CA GLY A 15 -16.57 3.76 -0.67
C GLY A 15 -15.93 3.16 -1.92
N THR A 16 -15.14 3.94 -2.67
CA THR A 16 -14.65 3.54 -4.01
C THR A 16 -13.16 3.77 -4.26
N SER A 17 -12.41 4.36 -3.31
CA SER A 17 -10.97 4.57 -3.50
C SER A 17 -10.22 3.24 -3.63
N GLN A 18 -9.25 3.20 -4.56
CA GLN A 18 -8.36 2.04 -4.74
C GLN A 18 -7.51 1.71 -3.49
N LEU A 19 -7.31 2.71 -2.62
CA LEU A 19 -6.59 2.55 -1.35
C LEU A 19 -7.53 2.09 -0.21
N SER A 20 -8.84 2.23 -0.36
CA SER A 20 -9.84 1.73 0.58
C SER A 20 -10.19 0.29 0.21
N GLN A 21 -9.39 -0.66 0.71
CA GLN A 21 -9.53 -2.07 0.37
C GLN A 21 -10.33 -2.83 1.44
N PHE A 22 -11.03 -3.88 1.00
CA PHE A 22 -11.63 -4.83 1.92
C PHE A 22 -10.52 -5.64 2.61
N MET A 23 -10.53 -5.65 3.94
CA MET A 23 -9.46 -6.27 4.73
C MET A 23 -9.59 -7.80 4.73
N ASP A 24 -8.47 -8.49 4.54
CA ASP A 24 -8.40 -9.94 4.78
C ASP A 24 -8.38 -10.21 6.29
N GLN A 25 -9.36 -10.98 6.76
CA GLN A 25 -9.55 -11.33 8.16
C GLN A 25 -9.63 -12.85 8.37
N ASN A 26 -9.11 -13.64 7.44
CA ASN A 26 -9.10 -15.10 7.56
C ASN A 26 -8.37 -15.59 8.82
N ASN A 27 -7.34 -14.86 9.26
CA ASN A 27 -6.61 -15.14 10.49
C ASN A 27 -5.95 -13.86 11.05
N PRO A 28 -5.49 -13.86 12.32
CA PRO A 28 -4.89 -12.69 12.93
C PRO A 28 -3.64 -12.16 12.21
N LEU A 29 -2.85 -13.05 11.58
CA LEU A 29 -1.66 -12.66 10.84
C LEU A 29 -2.01 -11.94 9.54
N SER A 30 -2.97 -12.46 8.76
CA SER A 30 -3.50 -11.80 7.55
C SER A 30 -3.94 -10.37 7.86
N GLY A 31 -4.74 -10.18 8.91
CA GLY A 31 -5.21 -8.85 9.30
C GLY A 31 -4.08 -7.92 9.77
N LEU A 32 -3.01 -8.46 10.37
CA LEU A 32 -1.83 -7.67 10.74
C LEU A 32 -1.00 -7.27 9.52
N THR A 33 -0.75 -8.21 8.61
CA THR A 33 -0.01 -7.98 7.36
C THR A 33 -0.73 -6.96 6.48
N ASP A 34 -2.05 -7.10 6.27
CA ASP A 34 -2.83 -6.17 5.44
C ASP A 34 -2.76 -4.73 5.98
N LYS A 35 -2.79 -4.55 7.30
CA LYS A 35 -2.65 -3.23 7.94
C LYS A 35 -1.24 -2.64 7.82
N ARG A 36 -0.22 -3.47 7.59
CA ARG A 36 1.20 -3.06 7.47
C ARG A 36 1.70 -3.09 6.03
N ARG A 37 0.80 -3.29 5.07
CA ARG A 37 1.09 -3.33 3.63
C ARG A 37 1.30 -1.92 3.07
N LEU A 38 2.28 -1.80 2.19
CA LEU A 38 2.58 -0.61 1.41
C LEU A 38 2.26 -0.89 -0.06
N SER A 39 1.55 0.03 -0.71
CA SER A 39 1.19 -0.06 -2.13
C SER A 39 1.77 1.12 -2.89
N ALA A 40 2.56 0.85 -3.93
CA ALA A 40 2.98 1.86 -4.90
C ALA A 40 1.89 2.17 -5.95
N LEU A 41 0.77 1.43 -5.91
CA LEU A 41 -0.38 1.59 -6.79
C LEU A 41 -1.42 2.52 -6.16
N GLY A 42 -2.05 3.35 -6.99
CA GLY A 42 -3.15 4.23 -6.59
C GLY A 42 -3.16 5.55 -7.38
N PRO A 43 -4.10 6.46 -7.07
CA PRO A 43 -4.10 7.80 -7.66
C PRO A 43 -2.78 8.52 -7.36
N GLY A 44 -2.06 8.96 -8.40
CA GLY A 44 -0.73 9.57 -8.26
C GLY A 44 0.43 8.58 -8.06
N GLY A 45 0.15 7.28 -8.00
CA GLY A 45 1.14 6.21 -7.96
C GLY A 45 1.41 5.60 -9.34
N LEU A 46 2.03 4.42 -9.33
CA LEU A 46 2.36 3.68 -10.54
C LEU A 46 1.17 2.89 -11.06
N SER A 47 1.14 2.69 -12.38
CA SER A 47 0.25 1.73 -13.02
C SER A 47 0.98 0.39 -13.17
N ARG A 48 0.27 -0.73 -12.97
CA ARG A 48 0.86 -2.09 -13.07
C ARG A 48 1.58 -2.31 -14.40
N ASP A 49 0.99 -1.83 -15.49
CA ASP A 49 1.51 -2.00 -16.85
C ASP A 49 2.64 -1.04 -17.21
N ARG A 50 2.83 0.03 -16.44
CA ARG A 50 3.89 1.04 -16.66
C ARG A 50 5.10 0.87 -15.74
N ALA A 51 4.99 0.03 -14.72
CA ALA A 51 6.08 -0.17 -13.77
C ALA A 51 7.13 -1.14 -14.33
N GLY A 52 8.27 -0.58 -14.75
CA GLY A 52 9.43 -1.32 -15.25
C GLY A 52 10.18 -2.10 -14.16
N LEU A 53 11.21 -2.85 -14.59
CA LEU A 53 11.99 -3.72 -13.71
C LEU A 53 12.70 -2.95 -12.59
N GLU A 54 13.24 -1.77 -12.88
CA GLU A 54 14.02 -0.95 -11.94
C GLU A 54 13.24 -0.58 -10.68
N VAL A 55 11.92 -0.43 -10.79
CA VAL A 55 11.06 -0.05 -9.65
C VAL A 55 10.62 -1.27 -8.84
N ARG A 56 10.71 -2.47 -9.43
CA ARG A 56 10.30 -3.73 -8.81
C ARG A 56 11.46 -4.42 -8.09
N ASP A 57 12.71 -4.04 -8.40
CA ASP A 57 13.90 -4.65 -7.82
C ASP A 57 14.14 -4.20 -6.37
N VAL A 58 14.88 -5.01 -5.62
CA VAL A 58 15.20 -4.74 -4.23
C VAL A 58 16.40 -3.81 -4.14
N HIS A 59 16.15 -2.58 -3.68
CA HIS A 59 17.23 -1.64 -3.42
C HIS A 59 17.86 -1.85 -2.03
N PRO A 60 19.19 -1.70 -1.86
CA PRO A 60 19.85 -1.83 -0.54
C PRO A 60 19.26 -0.95 0.56
N ALA A 61 18.68 0.20 0.20
CA ALA A 61 18.02 1.10 1.15
C ALA A 61 16.75 0.50 1.80
N HIS A 62 16.20 -0.58 1.25
CA HIS A 62 15.06 -1.30 1.84
C HIS A 62 15.44 -1.98 3.16
N TYR A 63 16.73 -2.26 3.37
CA TYR A 63 17.21 -2.95 4.57
C TYR A 63 16.75 -2.25 5.86
N GLY A 64 16.00 -2.98 6.68
CA GLY A 64 15.44 -2.50 7.95
C GLY A 64 14.20 -1.61 7.84
N ARG A 65 13.75 -1.25 6.62
CA ARG A 65 12.58 -0.40 6.37
C ARG A 65 11.41 -1.16 5.74
N MET A 66 11.69 -1.88 4.66
CA MET A 66 10.72 -2.71 3.93
C MET A 66 11.18 -4.17 3.90
N CYS A 67 10.23 -5.10 3.94
CA CYS A 67 10.50 -6.52 3.81
C CYS A 67 10.87 -6.84 2.35
N PRO A 68 12.06 -7.40 2.07
CA PRO A 68 12.46 -7.76 0.70
C PRO A 68 11.85 -9.09 0.22
N ILE A 69 11.20 -9.83 1.13
CA ILE A 69 10.68 -11.18 0.86
C ILE A 69 9.16 -11.16 0.64
N GLU A 70 8.44 -10.43 1.50
CA GLU A 70 6.97 -10.42 1.49
C GLU A 70 6.44 -9.47 0.41
N THR A 71 6.41 -9.97 -0.83
CA THR A 71 5.75 -9.36 -1.99
C THR A 71 4.80 -10.39 -2.61
N PRO A 72 3.62 -9.99 -3.11
CA PRO A 72 2.79 -10.90 -3.88
C PRO A 72 3.52 -11.33 -5.15
N GLU A 73 3.25 -12.56 -5.58
CA GLU A 73 3.72 -13.07 -6.85
C GLU A 73 2.88 -12.54 -8.02
N GLY A 74 3.39 -12.70 -9.24
CA GLY A 74 2.68 -12.32 -10.46
C GLY A 74 2.76 -10.82 -10.79
N PRO A 75 1.71 -10.21 -11.39
CA PRO A 75 1.79 -8.85 -11.94
C PRO A 75 2.12 -7.75 -10.93
N ASN A 76 1.88 -7.98 -9.64
CA ASN A 76 2.08 -7.02 -8.56
C ASN A 76 3.44 -7.15 -7.85
N ILE A 77 4.31 -8.06 -8.30
CA ILE A 77 5.62 -8.28 -7.68
C ILE A 77 6.44 -7.00 -7.62
N GLY A 78 6.96 -6.65 -6.45
CA GLY A 78 7.75 -5.44 -6.21
C GLY A 78 6.94 -4.14 -6.16
N LEU A 79 5.63 -4.15 -6.43
CA LEU A 79 4.75 -2.97 -6.37
C LEU A 79 3.93 -2.89 -5.09
N ILE A 80 3.81 -4.03 -4.41
CA ILE A 80 3.18 -4.17 -3.10
C ILE A 80 4.23 -4.81 -2.20
N GLY A 81 4.49 -4.19 -1.06
CA GLY A 81 5.42 -4.70 -0.06
C GLY A 81 4.87 -4.57 1.35
N SER A 82 5.64 -5.01 2.32
CA SER A 82 5.31 -4.90 3.75
C SER A 82 6.38 -4.12 4.50
N LEU A 83 5.98 -3.41 5.56
CA LEU A 83 6.93 -2.80 6.50
C LEU A 83 7.74 -3.86 7.24
N SER A 84 9.04 -3.63 7.43
CA SER A 84 9.85 -4.46 8.34
C SER A 84 9.34 -4.37 9.78
N VAL A 85 9.70 -5.35 10.61
CA VAL A 85 9.19 -5.50 11.99
C VAL A 85 9.39 -4.24 12.84
N TYR A 86 10.60 -3.66 12.81
CA TYR A 86 10.94 -2.47 13.60
C TYR A 86 10.82 -1.14 12.84
N ALA A 87 10.39 -1.18 11.57
CA ALA A 87 10.27 0.02 10.76
C ALA A 87 9.17 0.96 11.28
N ARG A 88 9.43 2.26 11.19
CA ARG A 88 8.49 3.34 11.54
C ARG A 88 8.58 4.45 10.51
N VAL A 89 7.45 5.08 10.22
CA VAL A 89 7.36 6.27 9.35
C VAL A 89 7.72 7.50 10.17
N ASN A 90 8.52 8.40 9.60
CA ASN A 90 8.91 9.64 10.28
C ASN A 90 7.87 10.76 10.00
N PRO A 91 7.95 11.93 10.64
CA PRO A 91 6.96 13.01 10.46
C PRO A 91 6.84 13.56 9.02
N PHE A 92 7.85 13.36 8.18
CA PHE A 92 7.89 13.80 6.79
C PHE A 92 7.42 12.73 5.79
N GLY A 93 7.15 11.50 6.27
CA GLY A 93 6.91 10.33 5.42
C GLY A 93 8.15 9.47 5.23
#